data_AF-K6DLZ4-F1
#
_entry.id   AF-K6DLZ4-F1
#
_cell.length_a   1.000
_cell.length_b   1.000
_cell.length_c   1.000
_cell.angle_alpha   90.00
_cell.angle_beta   90.00
_cell.angle_gamma   90.00
#
_symmetry.space_group_name_H-M   'P 1'
#
loop_
_entity.id
_entity.type
_entity.pdbx_description
1 polymer ?
#
loop_
_entity_poly.entity_id
_entity_poly.type
_entity_poly.pdbx_seq_one_letter_code
_entity_poly.pdbx_strand_id
1 'polypeptide(L)'
;MLKGILDKFLNTNQKLPQPEVKSISHAEVEALVEARLKEHAATIEQSVAEKMNSAVQSTNHEENSLSPKQIEFALSLIAKTRDFELAINPATLKVRELEKLIAYNRYKNKGILVNLVKKGVLQKKG
;
A
#
# COMPACT_ATOMS: atom_id res chain seq x y z
N MET A 1 73.48 27.57 6.59
CA MET A 1 72.79 28.54 7.47
C MET A 1 71.29 28.51 7.17
N LEU A 2 70.55 27.52 7.71
CA LEU A 2 69.13 27.26 7.42
C LEU A 2 68.28 27.35 8.69
N LYS A 3 68.31 28.50 9.39
CA LYS A 3 67.44 28.78 10.55
C LYS A 3 66.42 29.89 10.25
N GLY A 4 65.95 29.97 9.00
CA GLY A 4 65.07 31.07 8.55
C GLY A 4 63.68 30.67 8.06
N ILE A 5 63.40 29.37 7.93
CA ILE A 5 62.18 28.88 7.24
C ILE A 5 61.14 28.31 8.22
N LEU A 6 61.54 27.98 9.46
CA LEU A 6 60.64 27.38 10.46
C LEU A 6 59.82 28.42 11.24
N ASP A 7 60.29 29.66 11.40
CA ASP A 7 59.57 30.69 12.17
C ASP A 7 58.32 31.24 11.47
N LYS A 8 58.21 31.07 10.15
CA LYS A 8 57.02 31.53 9.39
C LYS A 8 55.84 30.56 9.44
N PHE A 9 56.04 29.33 9.88
CA PHE A 9 54.96 28.33 9.94
C PHE A 9 54.26 28.23 11.30
N LEU A 10 54.84 28.81 12.36
CA LEU A 10 54.30 28.71 13.73
C LEU A 10 53.49 29.94 14.19
N ASN A 11 53.45 31.01 13.40
CA ASN A 11 52.81 32.28 13.78
C ASN A 11 51.56 32.64 12.96
N THR A 12 50.71 31.65 12.68
CA THR A 12 49.32 31.91 12.28
C THR A 12 48.46 31.89 13.54
N ASN A 13 48.48 33.00 14.26
CA ASN A 13 47.52 33.29 15.31
C ASN A 13 46.21 33.78 14.63
N GLN A 14 45.53 32.88 13.92
CA GLN A 14 44.18 33.12 13.43
C GLN A 14 43.21 32.50 14.41
N LYS A 15 42.71 33.36 15.30
CA LYS A 15 41.52 33.12 16.12
C LYS A 15 40.41 32.61 15.21
N LEU A 16 40.12 31.30 15.30
CA LEU A 16 38.97 30.68 14.64
C LEU A 16 37.70 31.44 15.05
N PRO A 17 36.79 31.80 14.12
CA PRO A 17 35.45 32.19 14.50
C PRO A 17 34.81 30.99 15.19
N GLN A 18 34.50 31.14 16.47
CA GLN A 18 33.74 30.15 17.20
C GLN A 18 32.38 30.00 16.50
N PRO A 19 31.90 28.77 16.22
CA PRO A 19 30.52 28.59 15.81
C PRO A 19 29.65 29.05 16.99
N GLU A 20 28.81 30.07 16.77
CA GLU A 20 27.78 30.44 17.72
C GLU A 20 26.90 29.20 17.95
N VAL A 21 27.10 28.54 19.08
CA VAL A 21 26.24 27.44 19.51
C VAL A 21 24.90 28.08 19.85
N LYS A 22 23.99 28.12 18.86
CA LYS A 22 22.59 28.45 19.10
C LYS A 22 22.09 27.44 20.13
N SER A 23 21.91 27.91 21.36
CA SER A 23 21.29 27.14 22.43
C SER A 23 19.87 26.83 21.98
N ILE A 24 19.65 25.62 21.46
CA ILE A 24 18.33 25.15 21.07
C ILE A 24 17.49 25.18 22.36
N SER A 25 16.54 26.10 22.43
CA SER A 25 15.69 26.24 23.60
C SER A 25 14.75 25.03 23.67
N HIS A 26 14.44 24.54 24.87
CA HIS A 26 13.55 23.39 25.06
C HIS A 26 12.19 23.61 24.35
N ALA A 27 11.69 24.85 24.40
CA ALA A 27 10.47 25.28 23.74
C ALA A 27 10.51 25.11 22.20
N GLU A 28 11.66 25.33 21.57
CA GLU A 28 11.82 25.15 20.12
C GLU A 28 11.78 23.66 19.73
N VAL A 29 12.34 22.79 20.56
CA VAL A 29 12.27 21.33 20.37
C VAL A 29 10.83 20.83 20.54
N GLU A 30 10.13 21.29 21.58
CA GLU A 30 8.74 20.93 21.84
C GLU A 30 7.84 21.37 20.68
N ALA A 31 7.99 22.61 20.19
CA ALA A 31 7.24 23.11 19.05
C ALA A 31 7.49 22.30 17.77
N LEU A 32 8.74 21.87 17.54
CA LEU A 32 9.09 21.04 16.39
C LEU A 32 8.47 19.64 16.50
N VAL A 33 8.49 19.04 17.69
CA VAL A 33 7.86 17.73 17.93
C VAL A 33 6.34 17.81 17.76
N GLU A 34 5.71 18.85 18.30
CA GLU A 34 4.26 19.07 18.16
C GLU A 34 3.86 19.29 16.69
N ALA A 35 4.63 20.09 15.94
CA ALA A 35 4.39 20.29 14.51
C ALA A 35 4.49 18.97 13.72
N ARG A 36 5.48 18.13 14.03
CA ARG A 36 5.65 16.81 13.41
C ARG A 36 4.52 15.86 13.76
N LEU A 37 4.11 15.80 15.03
CA LEU A 37 2.99 14.97 15.47
C LEU A 37 1.68 15.37 14.77
N LYS A 38 1.45 16.68 14.61
CA LYS A 38 0.28 17.22 13.91
C LYS A 38 0.28 16.90 12.40
N GLU A 39 1.44 16.99 11.76
CA GLU A 39 1.63 16.60 10.35
C GLU A 39 1.34 15.10 10.12
N HIS A 40 1.85 14.24 11.01
CA HIS A 40 1.61 12.80 10.94
C HIS A 40 0.14 12.43 11.18
N ALA A 41 -0.53 13.10 12.13
CA ALA A 41 -1.95 12.89 12.38
C ALA A 41 -2.81 13.24 11.14
N ALA A 42 -2.55 14.39 10.51
CA ALA A 42 -3.29 14.83 9.32
C ALA A 42 -3.11 13.87 8.13
N THR A 43 -1.91 13.30 7.96
CA THR A 43 -1.63 12.33 6.89
C THR A 43 -2.37 11.01 7.09
N ILE A 44 -2.48 10.54 8.35
CA ILE A 44 -3.24 9.33 8.69
C ILE A 44 -4.73 9.56 8.41
N GLU A 45 -5.29 10.68 8.84
CA GLU A 45 -6.71 11.01 8.60
C GLU A 45 -7.04 11.11 7.11
N GLN A 46 -6.18 11.73 6.30
CA GLN A 46 -6.33 11.78 4.84
C GLN A 46 -6.29 10.39 4.22
N SER A 47 -5.33 9.55 4.62
CA SER A 47 -5.21 8.18 4.09
C SER A 47 -6.41 7.30 4.43
N VAL A 48 -7.02 7.50 5.60
CA VAL A 48 -8.21 6.77 6.03
C VAL A 48 -9.46 7.27 5.30
N ALA A 49 -9.61 8.60 5.15
CA ALA A 49 -10.71 9.21 4.43
C ALA A 49 -10.73 8.82 2.94
N GLU A 50 -9.58 8.79 2.27
CA GLU A 50 -9.45 8.32 0.88
C GLU A 50 -9.82 6.84 0.73
N LYS A 51 -9.45 6.01 1.70
CA LYS A 51 -9.81 4.58 1.72
C LYS A 51 -11.30 4.36 1.94
N MET A 52 -11.94 5.19 2.77
CA MET A 52 -13.38 5.11 3.03
C MET A 52 -14.20 5.64 1.85
N ASN A 53 -13.78 6.73 1.20
CA ASN A 53 -14.45 7.26 0.01
C ASN A 53 -14.38 6.28 -1.18
N SER A 54 -13.24 5.59 -1.36
CA SER A 54 -13.09 4.52 -2.36
C SER A 54 -13.99 3.31 -2.12
N ALA A 55 -14.38 3.05 -0.87
CA ALA A 55 -15.27 1.93 -0.52
C ALA A 55 -16.76 2.26 -0.70
N VAL A 56 -17.14 3.54 -0.71
CA VAL A 56 -18.54 3.99 -0.80
C VAL A 56 -18.99 4.23 -2.25
N GLN A 57 -18.07 4.55 -3.18
CA GLN A 57 -18.41 4.84 -4.58
C GLN A 57 -18.64 3.62 -5.50
N SER A 58 -18.52 2.38 -5.01
CA SER A 58 -18.66 1.17 -5.86
C SER A 58 -20.11 0.73 -6.10
N THR A 59 -21.06 1.67 -6.21
CA THR A 59 -22.47 1.41 -6.58
C THR A 59 -22.72 1.51 -8.09
N ASN A 60 -21.69 1.48 -8.93
CA ASN A 60 -21.85 1.28 -10.37
C ASN A 60 -22.07 -0.20 -10.67
N HIS A 61 -23.35 -0.59 -10.74
CA HIS A 61 -23.76 -1.97 -10.96
C HIS A 61 -23.34 -2.52 -12.35
N GLU A 62 -23.01 -1.64 -13.31
CA GLU A 62 -22.55 -2.02 -14.66
C GLU A 62 -21.03 -2.17 -14.79
N GLU A 63 -20.23 -1.38 -14.07
CA GLU A 63 -18.75 -1.49 -14.07
C GLU A 63 -18.24 -2.77 -13.41
N ASN A 64 -19.12 -3.53 -12.78
CA ASN A 64 -18.79 -4.77 -12.08
C ASN A 64 -19.11 -6.03 -12.90
N SER A 65 -19.74 -5.91 -14.08
CA SER A 65 -20.10 -7.05 -14.93
C SER A 65 -18.93 -7.48 -15.82
N LEU A 66 -18.82 -8.78 -16.10
CA LEU A 66 -17.77 -9.32 -16.97
C LEU A 66 -18.13 -9.20 -18.45
N SER A 67 -17.16 -8.85 -19.29
CA SER A 67 -17.26 -9.04 -20.74
C SER A 67 -17.34 -10.54 -21.11
N PRO A 68 -17.86 -10.91 -22.30
CA PRO A 68 -17.95 -12.30 -22.73
C PRO A 68 -16.62 -13.07 -22.63
N LYS A 69 -15.51 -12.45 -23.06
CA LYS A 69 -14.16 -13.03 -22.95
C LYS A 69 -13.73 -13.25 -21.51
N GLN A 70 -14.10 -12.35 -20.60
CA GLN A 70 -13.82 -12.50 -19.18
C GLN A 70 -14.66 -13.61 -18.54
N ILE A 71 -15.91 -13.79 -18.98
CA ILE A 71 -16.76 -14.91 -18.56
C ILE A 71 -16.12 -16.23 -19.00
N GLU A 72 -15.75 -16.36 -20.27
CA GLU A 72 -15.05 -17.54 -20.79
C GLU A 72 -13.77 -17.84 -19.99
N PHE A 73 -12.99 -16.80 -19.71
CA PHE A 73 -11.79 -16.95 -18.90
C PHE A 73 -12.11 -17.40 -17.47
N ALA A 74 -13.11 -16.80 -16.81
CA ALA A 74 -13.56 -17.21 -15.48
C ALA A 74 -13.99 -18.67 -15.45
N LEU A 75 -14.77 -19.12 -16.45
CA LEU A 75 -15.18 -20.51 -16.59
C LEU A 75 -13.99 -21.45 -16.77
N SER A 76 -12.99 -21.06 -17.56
CA SER A 76 -11.75 -21.84 -17.72
C SER A 76 -10.97 -22.00 -16.41
N LEU A 77 -11.02 -20.99 -15.52
CA LEU A 77 -10.40 -21.02 -14.21
C LEU A 77 -11.16 -21.91 -13.23
N ILE A 78 -12.50 -21.93 -13.31
CA ILE A 78 -13.36 -22.83 -12.51
C ILE A 78 -13.18 -24.28 -12.96
N ALA A 79 -13.06 -24.54 -14.27
CA ALA A 79 -12.83 -25.89 -14.79
C ALA A 79 -11.53 -26.53 -14.23
N LYS A 80 -10.52 -25.71 -13.90
CA LYS A 80 -9.28 -26.15 -13.23
C LYS A 80 -9.49 -26.53 -11.76
N THR A 81 -10.60 -26.11 -11.16
CA THR A 81 -11.01 -26.56 -9.83
C THR A 81 -11.70 -27.91 -9.96
N ARG A 82 -11.02 -28.97 -9.49
CA ARG A 82 -11.51 -30.35 -9.64
C ARG A 82 -12.80 -30.56 -8.86
N ASP A 83 -12.88 -29.99 -7.66
CA ASP A 83 -13.93 -30.29 -6.68
C ASP A 83 -15.07 -29.27 -6.65
N PHE A 84 -15.02 -28.23 -7.48
CA PHE A 84 -15.99 -27.14 -7.46
C PHE A 84 -16.54 -26.84 -8.86
N GLU A 85 -17.76 -26.35 -8.88
CA GLU A 85 -18.46 -25.88 -10.08
C GLU A 85 -19.21 -24.57 -9.81
N LEU A 86 -19.63 -23.90 -10.88
CA LEU A 86 -20.37 -22.65 -10.80
C LEU A 86 -21.81 -22.91 -10.36
N ALA A 87 -22.28 -22.18 -9.34
CA ALA A 87 -23.64 -22.31 -8.80
C ALA A 87 -24.60 -21.21 -9.26
N ILE A 88 -24.09 -20.22 -10.01
CA ILE A 88 -24.85 -19.08 -10.54
C ILE A 88 -24.81 -19.06 -12.06
N ASN A 89 -25.68 -18.26 -12.67
CA ASN A 89 -25.60 -17.99 -14.10
C ASN A 89 -24.26 -17.28 -14.43
N PRO A 90 -23.45 -17.76 -15.38
CA PRO A 90 -22.19 -17.13 -15.76
C PRO A 90 -22.28 -15.63 -16.07
N ALA A 91 -23.40 -15.18 -16.63
CA ALA A 91 -23.63 -13.77 -16.96
C ALA A 91 -23.75 -12.87 -15.72
N THR A 92 -23.94 -13.45 -14.53
CA THR A 92 -24.04 -12.73 -13.25
C THR A 92 -22.72 -12.64 -12.50
N LEU A 93 -21.66 -13.28 -13.02
CA LEU A 93 -20.31 -13.17 -12.46
C LEU A 93 -19.83 -11.73 -12.51
N LYS A 94 -19.15 -11.33 -11.44
CA LYS A 94 -18.60 -10.00 -11.27
C LYS A 94 -17.07 -9.99 -11.37
N VAL A 95 -16.51 -8.83 -11.68
CA VAL A 95 -15.05 -8.59 -11.71
C VAL A 95 -14.36 -9.10 -10.44
N ARG A 96 -14.94 -8.81 -9.26
CA ARG A 96 -14.41 -9.26 -7.96
C ARG A 96 -14.37 -10.79 -7.78
N GLU A 97 -15.23 -11.53 -8.45
CA GLU A 97 -15.20 -13.01 -8.42
C GLU A 97 -14.14 -13.55 -9.38
N LEU A 98 -14.01 -12.95 -10.56
CA LEU A 98 -12.93 -13.27 -11.49
C LEU A 98 -11.55 -13.04 -10.85
N GLU A 99 -11.33 -11.90 -10.19
CA GLU A 99 -10.08 -11.62 -9.46
C GLU A 99 -9.75 -12.69 -8.43
N LYS A 100 -10.76 -13.17 -7.69
CA LYS A 100 -10.62 -14.28 -6.73
C LYS A 100 -10.26 -15.58 -7.43
N LEU A 101 -10.92 -15.90 -8.54
CA LEU A 101 -10.62 -17.11 -9.32
C LEU A 101 -9.18 -17.09 -9.86
N ILE A 102 -8.70 -15.92 -10.31
CA ILE A 102 -7.31 -15.70 -10.73
C ILE A 102 -6.37 -15.91 -9.55
N ALA A 103 -6.63 -15.26 -8.41
CA ALA A 103 -5.82 -15.38 -7.20
C ALA A 103 -5.75 -16.82 -6.70
N TYR A 104 -6.86 -17.56 -6.69
CA TYR A 104 -6.84 -18.99 -6.37
C TYR A 104 -5.98 -19.77 -7.35
N ASN A 105 -6.16 -19.56 -8.66
CA ASN A 105 -5.40 -20.31 -9.65
C ASN A 105 -3.88 -20.05 -9.57
N ARG A 106 -3.47 -18.85 -9.17
CA ARG A 106 -2.07 -18.45 -8.95
C ARG A 106 -1.49 -18.95 -7.63
N TYR A 107 -2.21 -18.79 -6.51
CA TYR A 107 -1.67 -19.00 -5.16
C TYR A 107 -2.18 -20.26 -4.45
N LYS A 108 -3.19 -20.94 -5.01
CA LYS A 108 -3.84 -22.14 -4.45
C LYS A 108 -4.38 -21.96 -3.02
N ASN A 109 -4.75 -20.73 -2.64
CA ASN A 109 -5.33 -20.45 -1.33
C ASN A 109 -6.78 -20.97 -1.23
N LYS A 110 -6.97 -22.07 -0.51
CA LYS A 110 -8.28 -22.71 -0.31
C LYS A 110 -9.34 -21.80 0.33
N GLY A 111 -8.94 -20.82 1.14
CA GLY A 111 -9.84 -19.85 1.76
C GLY A 111 -10.61 -19.01 0.73
N ILE A 112 -10.04 -18.80 -0.46
CA ILE A 112 -10.71 -18.11 -1.57
C ILE A 112 -11.90 -18.93 -2.08
N LEU A 113 -11.70 -20.24 -2.31
CA LEU A 113 -12.80 -21.11 -2.75
C LEU A 113 -13.88 -21.20 -1.68
N VAL A 114 -13.51 -21.33 -0.40
CA VAL A 114 -14.47 -21.31 0.71
C VAL A 114 -15.27 -20.00 0.73
N ASN A 115 -14.64 -18.85 0.46
CA ASN A 115 -15.34 -17.58 0.37
C ASN A 115 -16.34 -17.55 -0.80
N LEU A 116 -15.94 -18.03 -1.98
CA LEU A 116 -16.81 -18.10 -3.15
C LEU A 116 -18.00 -19.05 -2.91
N VAL A 117 -17.79 -20.16 -2.21
CA VAL A 117 -18.86 -21.08 -1.80
C VAL A 117 -19.81 -20.43 -0.79
N LYS A 118 -19.27 -19.76 0.25
CA LYS A 118 -20.09 -19.03 1.22
C LYS A 118 -20.94 -17.93 0.59
N LYS A 119 -20.48 -17.35 -0.52
CA LYS A 119 -21.22 -16.35 -1.32
C LYS A 119 -22.22 -16.96 -2.31
N GLY A 120 -22.27 -18.29 -2.41
CA GLY A 120 -23.13 -18.99 -3.37
C GLY A 120 -22.67 -18.92 -4.82
N VAL A 121 -21.44 -18.44 -5.09
CA VAL A 121 -20.90 -18.34 -6.46
C VAL A 121 -20.44 -19.71 -6.95
N LEU A 122 -19.80 -20.48 -6.07
CA LEU A 122 -19.37 -21.85 -6.34
C LEU A 122 -20.11 -22.82 -5.43
N GLN A 123 -20.21 -24.07 -5.87
CA GLN A 123 -20.61 -25.19 -5.04
C GLN A 123 -19.63 -26.35 -5.21
N LYS A 124 -19.61 -27.26 -4.23
CA LYS A 124 -18.86 -28.51 -4.38
C LYS A 124 -19.54 -29.34 -5.47
N LYS A 125 -18.75 -29.95 -6.34
CA LYS A 125 -19.26 -30.98 -7.24
C LYS A 125 -19.77 -32.15 -6.40
N GLY A 126 -20.97 -32.61 -6.74
CA GLY A 126 -21.58 -33.82 -6.20
C GLY A 126 -20.90 -35.07 -6.73
#